data_AF-A0A063YB23-F1
#
_entry.id   AF-A0A063YB23-F1
#
_cell.length_a   1.000
_cell.length_b   1.000
_cell.length_c   1.000
_cell.angle_alpha   90.00
_cell.angle_beta   90.00
_cell.angle_gamma   90.00
#
_symmetry.space_group_name_H-M   'P 1'
#
loop_
_entity.id
_entity.type
_entity.pdbx_description
1 polymer ?
#
loop_
_entity_poly.entity_id
_entity_poly.type
_entity_poly.pdbx_seq_one_letter_code
_entity_poly.pdbx_strand_id
1 'polypeptide(L)'
;MKLPTYKDLGINIKKILWTNNFNSFEEFKNAYKDLFCIKLGHYLTLNNKHTKENFLAAYNVIFYYGYINYKRENNLLFFLEEKGFTVKPTYLVLDAVIGVDLIATKNNVNYAIQVKPNNKFSNLKQIVKYAKSRGFKVILAYKIASKWVFIDQNEQIVDIE
;
A
#
# COMPACT_ATOMS: atom_id res chain seq x y z
N MET A 1 5.95 10.13 17.09
CA MET A 1 4.51 10.51 17.12
C MET A 1 3.69 9.42 16.42
N LYS A 2 2.50 9.07 16.94
CA LYS A 2 1.55 8.20 16.20
C LYS A 2 0.97 8.97 15.02
N LEU A 3 1.13 8.43 13.81
CA LEU A 3 0.54 9.00 12.59
C LEU A 3 -0.98 8.88 12.61
N PRO A 4 -1.72 9.87 12.06
CA PRO A 4 -3.17 9.76 11.94
C PRO A 4 -3.56 8.66 10.95
N THR A 5 -4.67 8.00 11.23
CA THR A 5 -5.32 7.04 10.35
C THR A 5 -6.30 7.72 9.39
N TYR A 6 -6.82 6.98 8.41
CA TYR A 6 -7.88 7.49 7.54
C TYR A 6 -9.14 7.91 8.31
N LYS A 7 -9.42 7.30 9.48
CA LYS A 7 -10.54 7.68 10.35
C LYS A 7 -10.28 9.03 11.00
N ASP A 8 -9.05 9.26 11.45
CA ASP A 8 -8.65 10.51 12.10
C ASP A 8 -8.69 11.70 11.13
N LEU A 9 -8.27 11.48 9.88
CA LEU A 9 -8.26 12.54 8.85
C LEU A 9 -9.58 12.66 8.08
N GLY A 10 -10.45 11.64 8.14
CA GLY A 10 -11.65 11.55 7.31
C GLY A 10 -11.37 11.43 5.80
N ILE A 11 -10.15 11.03 5.42
CA ILE A 11 -9.71 10.88 4.03
C ILE A 11 -8.88 9.60 3.88
N ASN A 12 -9.12 8.85 2.80
CA ASN A 12 -8.36 7.64 2.48
C ASN A 12 -7.53 7.88 1.21
N ILE A 13 -6.24 8.19 1.40
CA ILE A 13 -5.30 8.49 0.31
C ILE A 13 -5.15 7.33 -0.66
N LYS A 14 -4.99 6.08 -0.18
CA LYS A 14 -4.85 4.90 -1.06
C LYS A 14 -6.09 4.72 -1.95
N LYS A 15 -7.30 4.84 -1.38
CA LYS A 15 -8.54 4.77 -2.16
C LYS A 15 -8.60 5.86 -3.23
N ILE A 16 -8.30 7.12 -2.88
CA ILE A 16 -8.27 8.24 -3.83
C ILE A 16 -7.32 7.96 -4.99
N LEU A 17 -6.10 7.51 -4.70
CA LEU A 17 -5.08 7.22 -5.70
C LEU A 17 -5.54 6.14 -6.68
N TRP A 18 -6.10 5.03 -6.17
CA TRP A 18 -6.60 3.94 -7.01
C TRP A 18 -7.86 4.30 -7.79
N THR A 19 -8.74 5.16 -7.28
CA THR A 19 -9.96 5.58 -7.99
C THR A 19 -9.67 6.53 -9.14
N ASN A 20 -8.69 7.43 -8.99
CA ASN A 20 -8.44 8.51 -9.96
C ASN A 20 -7.26 8.21 -10.89
N ASN A 21 -6.41 7.23 -10.57
CA ASN A 21 -5.26 6.82 -11.37
C ASN A 21 -4.35 7.97 -11.82
N PHE A 22 -3.87 8.78 -10.88
CA PHE A 22 -2.97 9.89 -11.19
C PHE A 22 -1.69 9.44 -11.89
N ASN A 23 -1.30 10.17 -12.93
CA ASN A 23 -0.11 9.85 -13.72
C ASN A 23 1.17 10.31 -13.02
N SER A 24 1.11 11.45 -12.35
CA SER A 24 2.24 12.08 -11.66
C SER A 24 1.91 12.48 -10.22
N PHE A 25 2.95 12.65 -9.40
CA PHE A 25 2.77 13.15 -8.04
C PHE A 25 2.24 14.59 -8.03
N GLU A 26 2.67 15.44 -8.98
CA GLU A 26 2.22 16.83 -9.06
C GLU A 26 0.73 16.92 -9.40
N GLU A 27 0.22 16.04 -10.25
CA GLU A 27 -1.22 15.95 -10.54
C GLU A 27 -2.02 15.61 -9.28
N PHE A 28 -1.61 14.55 -8.57
CA PHE A 28 -2.24 14.16 -7.29
C PHE A 28 -2.15 15.27 -6.24
N LYS A 29 -0.97 15.90 -6.12
CA LYS A 29 -0.70 16.98 -5.18
C LYS A 29 -1.57 18.20 -5.48
N ASN A 30 -1.66 18.65 -6.72
CA ASN A 30 -2.49 19.79 -7.08
C ASN A 30 -3.98 19.54 -6.80
N ALA A 31 -4.44 18.30 -6.96
CA ALA A 31 -5.84 17.96 -6.70
C ALA A 31 -6.19 17.81 -5.21
N TYR A 32 -5.28 17.32 -4.35
CA TYR A 32 -5.63 16.92 -2.97
C TYR A 32 -4.78 17.52 -1.85
N LYS A 33 -3.68 18.22 -2.16
CA LYS A 33 -2.76 18.75 -1.13
C LYS A 33 -3.47 19.66 -0.14
N ASP A 34 -4.27 20.61 -0.60
CA ASP A 34 -4.88 21.62 0.28
C ASP A 34 -5.87 20.97 1.25
N LEU A 35 -6.75 20.10 0.73
CA LEU A 35 -7.66 19.30 1.56
C LEU A 35 -6.89 18.47 2.60
N PHE A 36 -5.85 17.75 2.17
CA PHE A 36 -5.06 16.92 3.07
C PHE A 36 -4.35 17.74 4.14
N CYS A 37 -3.71 18.86 3.76
CA CYS A 37 -2.99 19.76 4.67
C CYS A 37 -3.91 20.35 5.73
N ILE A 38 -5.13 20.77 5.36
CA ILE A 38 -6.13 21.27 6.30
C ILE A 38 -6.50 20.18 7.32
N LYS A 39 -6.81 18.96 6.85
CA LYS A 39 -7.18 17.84 7.74
C LYS A 39 -6.02 17.45 8.67
N LEU A 40 -4.80 17.40 8.15
CA LEU A 40 -3.61 17.07 8.92
C LEU A 40 -3.30 18.14 9.97
N GLY A 41 -3.32 19.43 9.59
CA GLY A 41 -3.10 20.55 10.50
C GLY A 41 -4.12 20.57 11.64
N HIS A 42 -5.39 20.34 11.33
CA HIS A 42 -6.45 20.22 12.33
C HIS A 42 -6.19 19.05 13.30
N TYR A 43 -5.90 17.85 12.79
CA TYR A 43 -5.58 16.69 13.64
C TYR A 43 -4.39 16.97 14.57
N LEU A 44 -3.30 17.53 14.03
CA LEU A 44 -2.10 17.81 14.83
C LEU A 44 -2.35 18.87 15.89
N THR A 45 -3.17 19.88 15.59
CA THR A 45 -3.57 20.92 16.55
C THR A 45 -4.37 20.33 17.70
N LEU A 46 -5.42 19.54 17.39
CA LEU A 46 -6.24 18.87 18.40
C LEU A 46 -5.45 17.92 19.31
N ASN A 47 -4.31 17.42 18.82
CA ASN A 47 -3.45 16.50 19.56
C ASN A 47 -2.22 17.19 20.18
N ASN A 48 -2.16 18.53 20.21
CA ASN A 48 -1.03 19.32 20.73
C ASN A 48 0.32 18.93 20.13
N LYS A 49 0.34 18.64 18.82
CA LYS A 49 1.51 18.14 18.06
C LYS A 49 1.81 18.95 16.81
N HIS A 50 1.17 20.11 16.64
CA HIS A 50 1.33 20.92 15.44
C HIS A 50 2.66 21.67 15.44
N THR A 51 3.72 20.98 15.04
CA THR A 51 5.02 21.55 14.71
C THR A 51 5.30 21.35 13.22
N LYS A 52 6.22 22.15 12.67
CA LYS A 52 6.64 22.03 11.26
C LYS A 52 7.18 20.63 10.97
N GLU A 53 7.98 20.08 11.88
CA GLU A 53 8.63 18.78 11.76
C GLU A 53 7.58 17.65 11.75
N ASN A 54 6.63 17.69 12.68
CA ASN A 54 5.56 16.69 12.76
C ASN A 54 4.64 16.75 11.53
N PHE A 55 4.32 17.97 11.07
CA PHE A 55 3.52 18.16 9.87
C PHE A 55 4.22 17.59 8.64
N LEU A 56 5.48 17.96 8.41
CA LEU A 56 6.26 17.46 7.27
C LEU A 56 6.46 15.95 7.31
N ALA A 57 6.75 15.39 8.49
CA ALA A 57 6.88 13.94 8.66
C ALA A 57 5.59 13.20 8.30
N ALA A 58 4.44 13.66 8.82
CA ALA A 58 3.15 13.04 8.51
C ALA A 58 2.74 13.23 7.04
N TYR A 59 2.99 14.42 6.48
CA TYR A 59 2.77 14.69 5.06
C TYR A 59 3.59 13.76 4.17
N ASN A 60 4.89 13.64 4.44
CA ASN A 60 5.77 12.79 3.65
C ASN A 60 5.33 11.33 3.72
N VAL A 61 5.01 10.80 4.91
CA VAL A 61 4.62 9.39 5.05
C VAL A 61 3.28 9.09 4.41
N ILE A 62 2.26 9.90 4.68
CA ILE A 62 0.89 9.56 4.29
C ILE A 62 0.59 10.00 2.85
N PHE A 63 1.03 11.20 2.47
CA PHE A 63 0.69 11.79 1.18
C PHE A 63 1.71 11.44 0.10
N TYR A 64 2.99 11.80 0.30
CA TYR A 64 4.03 11.55 -0.71
C TYR A 64 4.34 10.06 -0.86
N TYR A 65 4.75 9.38 0.21
CA TYR A 65 5.02 7.95 0.16
C TYR A 65 3.76 7.11 -0.09
N GLY A 66 2.58 7.64 0.24
CA GLY A 66 1.30 7.06 -0.19
C GLY A 66 1.20 6.97 -1.72
N TYR A 67 1.51 8.06 -2.44
CA TYR A 67 1.57 8.07 -3.90
C TYR A 67 2.65 7.13 -4.45
N ILE A 68 3.86 7.14 -3.88
CA ILE A 68 4.96 6.28 -4.34
C ILE A 68 4.61 4.80 -4.16
N ASN A 69 3.97 4.42 -3.05
CA ASN A 69 3.51 3.06 -2.80
C ASN A 69 2.42 2.67 -3.80
N TYR A 70 1.43 3.54 -4.03
CA TYR A 70 0.42 3.33 -5.05
C TYR A 70 1.04 3.03 -6.43
N LYS A 71 1.99 3.84 -6.92
CA LYS A 71 2.62 3.59 -8.23
C LYS A 71 3.34 2.25 -8.27
N ARG A 72 3.96 1.82 -7.17
CA ARG A 72 4.62 0.53 -7.06
C ARG A 72 3.62 -0.62 -7.13
N GLU A 73 2.54 -0.55 -6.35
CA GLU A 73 1.47 -1.54 -6.34
C GLU A 73 0.77 -1.62 -7.71
N ASN A 74 0.48 -0.48 -8.33
CA ASN A 74 -0.13 -0.41 -9.65
C ASN A 74 0.79 -0.99 -10.74
N ASN A 75 2.09 -0.77 -10.64
CA ASN A 75 3.05 -1.40 -11.56
C ASN A 75 3.09 -2.94 -11.40
N LEU A 76 2.97 -3.45 -10.17
CA LEU A 76 2.89 -4.90 -9.96
C LEU A 76 1.56 -5.46 -10.48
N LEU A 77 0.46 -4.73 -10.27
CA LEU A 77 -0.86 -5.12 -10.76
C LEU A 77 -0.82 -5.35 -12.27
N PHE A 78 -0.36 -4.35 -13.05
CA PHE A 78 -0.27 -4.49 -14.51
C PHE A 78 0.66 -5.63 -14.93
N PHE A 79 1.81 -5.77 -14.26
CA PHE A 79 2.72 -6.88 -14.53
C PHE A 79 2.06 -8.26 -14.34
N LEU A 80 1.29 -8.44 -13.27
CA LEU A 80 0.58 -9.69 -13.01
C LEU A 80 -0.58 -9.91 -14.00
N GLU A 81 -1.30 -8.85 -14.36
CA GLU A 81 -2.36 -8.93 -15.38
C GLU A 81 -1.80 -9.35 -16.75
N GLU A 82 -0.65 -8.81 -17.16
CA GLU A 82 0.08 -9.26 -18.36
C GLU A 82 0.48 -10.74 -18.31
N LYS A 83 0.66 -11.29 -17.09
CA LYS A 83 0.94 -12.71 -16.84
C LYS A 83 -0.32 -13.56 -16.69
N GLY A 84 -1.50 -13.01 -16.99
CA GLY A 84 -2.76 -13.74 -16.99
C GLY A 84 -3.42 -13.88 -15.61
N PHE A 85 -3.03 -13.06 -14.62
CA PHE A 85 -3.73 -13.00 -13.35
C PHE A 85 -4.94 -12.07 -13.42
N THR A 86 -5.99 -12.40 -12.67
CA THR A 86 -6.97 -11.39 -12.23
C THR A 86 -6.48 -10.76 -10.94
N VAL A 87 -6.32 -9.44 -10.90
CA VAL A 87 -5.72 -8.72 -9.75
C VAL A 87 -6.68 -7.65 -9.23
N LYS A 88 -6.75 -7.50 -7.90
CA LYS A 88 -7.53 -6.46 -7.24
C LYS A 88 -6.70 -5.78 -6.15
N PRO A 89 -6.64 -4.43 -6.11
CA PRO A 89 -6.07 -3.73 -4.98
C PRO A 89 -6.95 -3.88 -3.74
N THR A 90 -6.33 -3.80 -2.56
CA THR A 90 -7.07 -3.76 -1.30
C THR A 90 -6.97 -2.39 -0.61
N TYR A 91 -7.88 -2.15 0.33
CA TYR A 91 -7.97 -0.90 1.08
C TYR A 91 -8.31 -1.17 2.55
N LEU A 92 -8.19 -0.12 3.37
CA LEU A 92 -8.70 -0.08 4.74
C LEU A 92 -8.09 -1.19 5.60
N VAL A 93 -8.91 -2.09 6.16
CA VAL A 93 -8.44 -3.11 7.12
C VAL A 93 -7.49 -4.11 6.45
N LEU A 94 -7.78 -4.53 5.21
CA LEU A 94 -6.92 -5.49 4.51
C LEU A 94 -5.51 -4.93 4.28
N ASP A 95 -5.43 -3.66 3.93
CA ASP A 95 -4.16 -2.96 3.73
C ASP A 95 -3.51 -2.55 5.07
N ALA A 96 -4.17 -1.68 5.84
CA ALA A 96 -3.60 -1.01 7.00
C ALA A 96 -3.43 -1.89 8.24
N VAL A 97 -4.15 -3.02 8.34
CA VAL A 97 -4.10 -3.92 9.51
C VAL A 97 -3.54 -5.28 9.12
N ILE A 98 -4.00 -5.85 8.01
CA ILE A 98 -3.59 -7.20 7.60
C ILE A 98 -2.28 -7.16 6.79
N GLY A 99 -2.03 -6.08 6.04
CA GLY A 99 -0.83 -5.91 5.22
C GLY A 99 -0.93 -6.56 3.84
N VAL A 100 -2.15 -6.76 3.32
CA VAL A 100 -2.40 -7.25 1.97
C VAL A 100 -2.56 -6.05 1.04
N ASP A 101 -1.65 -5.85 0.11
CA ASP A 101 -1.72 -4.75 -0.84
C ASP A 101 -2.56 -5.11 -2.07
N LEU A 102 -2.36 -6.33 -2.59
CA LEU A 102 -3.08 -6.88 -3.74
C LEU A 102 -3.59 -8.29 -3.43
N ILE A 103 -4.72 -8.64 -4.04
CA ILE A 103 -5.18 -10.02 -4.18
C ILE A 103 -5.07 -10.39 -5.65
N ALA A 104 -4.39 -11.50 -5.95
CA ALA A 104 -4.27 -12.00 -7.31
C ALA A 104 -4.82 -13.44 -7.40
N THR A 105 -5.33 -13.79 -8.58
CA THR A 105 -5.89 -15.11 -8.85
C THR A 105 -5.46 -15.60 -10.23
N LYS A 106 -4.93 -16.82 -10.31
CA LYS A 106 -4.56 -17.51 -11.56
C LYS A 106 -4.77 -19.00 -11.38
N ASN A 107 -5.37 -19.66 -12.37
CA ASN A 107 -5.63 -21.11 -12.36
C ASN A 107 -6.29 -21.62 -11.05
N ASN A 108 -7.30 -20.90 -10.57
CA ASN A 108 -8.00 -21.16 -9.28
C ASN A 108 -7.12 -21.07 -8.02
N VAL A 109 -5.89 -20.59 -8.13
CA VAL A 109 -5.02 -20.29 -6.98
C VAL A 109 -5.15 -18.83 -6.61
N ASN A 110 -5.41 -18.55 -5.34
CA ASN A 110 -5.51 -17.20 -4.80
C ASN A 110 -4.24 -16.82 -4.03
N TYR A 111 -3.80 -15.58 -4.19
CA TYR A 111 -2.59 -15.03 -3.61
C TYR A 111 -2.93 -13.78 -2.80
N ALA A 112 -2.47 -13.72 -1.56
CA ALA A 112 -2.43 -12.51 -0.75
C ALA A 112 -1.03 -11.89 -0.88
N ILE A 113 -0.94 -10.74 -1.54
CA ILE A 113 0.35 -10.15 -1.92
C ILE A 113 0.62 -8.92 -1.05
N GLN A 114 1.79 -8.88 -0.42
CA GLN A 114 2.34 -7.66 0.19
C GLN A 114 3.46 -7.10 -0.68
N VAL A 115 3.45 -5.80 -0.96
CA VAL A 115 4.41 -5.12 -1.83
C VAL A 115 5.32 -4.22 -1.02
N LYS A 116 6.63 -4.35 -1.21
CA LYS A 116 7.65 -3.52 -0.56
C LYS A 116 8.68 -2.98 -1.55
N PRO A 117 9.37 -1.87 -1.22
CA PRO A 117 10.46 -1.35 -2.06
C PRO A 117 11.70 -2.26 -2.06
N ASN A 118 11.84 -3.18 -1.10
CA ASN A 118 12.96 -4.08 -0.95
C ASN A 118 12.51 -5.36 -0.22
N ASN A 119 13.43 -6.29 0.01
CA ASN A 119 13.19 -7.57 0.69
C ASN A 119 12.98 -7.47 2.21
N LYS A 120 12.81 -6.27 2.78
CA LYS A 120 12.57 -6.12 4.22
C LYS A 120 11.07 -6.14 4.51
N PHE A 121 10.56 -7.33 4.79
CA PHE A 121 9.20 -7.54 5.24
C PHE A 121 9.16 -7.66 6.76
N SER A 122 8.11 -7.12 7.38
CA SER A 122 7.90 -7.20 8.81
C SER A 122 6.42 -7.38 9.12
N ASN A 123 6.12 -7.91 10.31
CA ASN A 123 4.76 -8.12 10.81
C ASN A 123 3.88 -9.04 9.94
N LEU A 124 4.46 -10.15 9.43
CA LEU A 124 3.76 -11.10 8.54
C LEU A 124 2.62 -11.89 9.21
N LYS A 125 2.52 -11.85 10.54
CA LYS A 125 1.55 -12.66 11.31
C LYS A 125 0.11 -12.47 10.81
N GLN A 126 -0.29 -11.25 10.47
CA GLN A 126 -1.67 -10.96 10.08
C GLN A 126 -1.98 -11.43 8.66
N ILE A 127 -1.09 -11.17 7.68
CA ILE A 127 -1.26 -11.66 6.31
C ILE A 127 -1.25 -13.20 6.25
N VAL A 128 -0.37 -13.86 7.02
CA VAL A 128 -0.33 -15.33 7.11
C VAL A 128 -1.63 -15.89 7.69
N LYS A 129 -2.13 -15.30 8.79
CA LYS A 129 -3.40 -15.70 9.40
C LYS A 129 -4.57 -15.51 8.42
N TYR A 130 -4.63 -14.36 7.75
CA TYR A 130 -5.64 -14.05 6.75
C TYR A 130 -5.60 -15.05 5.59
N ALA A 131 -4.42 -15.30 5.04
CA ALA A 131 -4.24 -16.19 3.89
C ALA A 131 -4.63 -17.64 4.24
N LYS A 132 -4.15 -18.15 5.39
CA LYS A 132 -4.51 -19.49 5.89
C LYS A 132 -6.02 -19.65 6.04
N SER A 133 -6.71 -18.65 6.60
CA SER A 133 -8.17 -18.71 6.80
C SER A 133 -8.99 -18.75 5.50
N ARG A 134 -8.37 -18.42 4.35
CA ARG A 134 -9.03 -18.33 3.05
C ARG A 134 -8.45 -19.30 2.01
N GLY A 135 -7.45 -20.11 2.38
CA GLY A 135 -6.73 -20.96 1.43
C GLY A 135 -5.90 -20.18 0.41
N PHE A 136 -5.43 -18.98 0.76
CA PHE A 136 -4.57 -18.17 -0.13
C PHE A 136 -3.10 -18.51 0.14
N LYS A 137 -2.27 -18.37 -0.90
CA LYS A 137 -0.81 -18.34 -0.75
C LYS A 137 -0.37 -16.92 -0.37
N VAL A 138 0.57 -16.80 0.58
CA VAL A 138 1.19 -15.49 0.88
C VAL A 138 2.33 -15.28 -0.10
N ILE A 139 2.37 -14.10 -0.71
CA ILE A 139 3.46 -13.67 -1.58
C ILE A 139 3.96 -12.32 -1.10
N LEU A 140 5.28 -12.21 -0.99
CA LEU A 140 5.98 -10.99 -0.68
C LEU A 140 6.71 -10.53 -1.94
N ALA A 141 6.29 -9.39 -2.48
CA ALA A 141 6.76 -8.87 -3.75
C ALA A 141 7.61 -7.62 -3.54
N TYR A 142 8.77 -7.58 -4.18
CA TYR A 142 9.63 -6.40 -4.22
C TYR A 142 10.37 -6.34 -5.55
N LYS A 143 11.00 -5.20 -5.83
CA LYS A 143 11.65 -4.97 -7.12
C LYS A 143 13.16 -4.85 -6.95
N ILE A 144 13.93 -5.57 -7.77
CA ILE A 144 15.37 -5.37 -7.93
C ILE A 144 15.59 -4.81 -9.33
N ALA A 145 16.07 -3.57 -9.40
CA ALA A 145 16.14 -2.81 -10.65
C ALA A 145 14.77 -2.80 -11.38
N SER A 146 14.68 -3.42 -12.54
CA SER A 146 13.45 -3.51 -13.34
C SER A 146 12.64 -4.80 -13.10
N LYS A 147 13.15 -5.76 -12.33
CA LYS A 147 12.56 -7.10 -12.18
C LYS A 147 11.80 -7.25 -10.87
N TRP A 148 10.61 -7.82 -10.94
CA TRP A 148 9.87 -8.27 -9.77
C TRP A 148 10.50 -9.55 -9.22
N VAL A 149 10.58 -9.62 -7.89
CA VAL A 149 11.01 -10.80 -7.15
C VAL A 149 9.90 -11.16 -6.19
N PHE A 150 9.57 -12.44 -6.15
CA PHE A 150 8.53 -13.01 -5.32
C PHE A 150 9.16 -14.00 -4.35
N ILE A 151 8.87 -13.83 -3.07
CA ILE A 151 9.24 -14.78 -2.03
C ILE A 151 7.99 -15.20 -1.23
N ASP A 152 8.02 -16.39 -0.65
CA ASP A 152 6.98 -16.86 0.27
C ASP A 152 7.18 -16.31 1.69
N GLN A 153 6.31 -16.69 2.62
CA GLN A 153 6.44 -16.29 4.03
C GLN A 153 7.68 -16.86 4.76
N ASN A 154 8.43 -17.78 4.13
CA ASN A 154 9.68 -18.35 4.63
C ASN A 154 10.90 -17.75 3.91
N GLU A 155 10.72 -16.65 3.17
CA GLU A 155 11.74 -15.96 2.38
C GLU A 155 12.36 -16.79 1.25
N GLN A 156 11.67 -17.85 0.82
CA GLN A 156 12.09 -18.65 -0.33
C GLN A 156 11.58 -18.02 -1.61
N ILE A 157 12.47 -17.92 -2.62
CA ILE A 157 12.08 -17.45 -3.95
C ILE A 157 11.03 -18.40 -4.52
N VAL A 158 9.94 -17.82 -5.03
CA VAL A 158 8.85 -18.57 -5.66
C VAL A 158 8.64 -18.07 -7.08
N ASP A 159 8.43 -19.02 -7.99
CA ASP A 159 7.89 -18.71 -9.30
C ASP A 159 6.36 -18.76 -9.20
N ILE A 160 5.73 -17.64 -9.57
CA ILE A 160 4.28 -17.54 -9.65
C ILE A 160 3.83 -17.25 -11.08
N GLU A 161 4.76 -17.01 -12.00
CA GLU A 161 4.48 -16.58 -13.37
C GLU A 161 4.02 -17.73 -14.26
#